data_AF-A0A1V5LRM0-F1
#
_entry.id   AF-A0A1V5LRM0-F1
#
_cell.length_a   1.000
_cell.length_b   1.000
_cell.length_c   1.000
_cell.angle_alpha   90.00
_cell.angle_beta   90.00
_cell.angle_gamma   90.00
#
_symmetry.space_group_name_H-M   'P 1'
#
loop_
_entity.id
_entity.type
_entity.pdbx_description
1 polymer ?
#
loop_
_entity_poly.entity_id
_entity_poly.type
_entity_poly.pdbx_seq_one_letter_code
_entity_poly.pdbx_strand_id
1 'polypeptide(L)'
;MNSIHLCSGHDKQKALIFSLCPKELLTEDGQKLQSFASKSSGIYTDIPGGTGPFGGAWTPAVGNPISLERNGEVTPLPANYVPKKRDVFIVRVMVPLDTPKAIVFENRFSGIITEEGWDGTTQAIGQVLRPVIGIGRFYGSQYAEVGALRANHSGVICISVSPRGQLGGFQILPKAHAMSAEMIGARSLTQWMVIGPLDARAPSWEGVAPFYRDYLRPCWTPGSEHYYVDIRVKDGPWQPIPPMGLVADEMKPLPDWAPSALSRVTHIRINFPNPDPRSNAPRVPTVAATPSQAQTPGAASAQ
;
A
#
# COMPACT_ATOMS: atom_id res chain seq x y z
N MET A 1 4.40 10.48 -1.13
CA MET A 1 5.26 10.53 0.02
C MET A 1 4.97 9.29 0.80
N ASN A 2 5.90 8.37 0.74
CA ASN A 2 5.79 7.11 1.43
C ASN A 2 6.67 7.26 2.65
N SER A 3 6.07 7.32 3.83
CA SER A 3 6.80 7.05 5.05
C SER A 3 6.88 5.54 5.23
N ILE A 4 7.89 5.08 5.97
CA ILE A 4 7.97 3.68 6.37
C ILE A 4 7.51 3.62 7.81
N HIS A 5 6.45 2.85 8.06
CA HIS A 5 5.92 2.64 9.40
C HIS A 5 6.55 1.39 10.02
N LEU A 6 7.22 1.56 11.15
CA LEU A 6 7.93 0.51 11.87
C LEU A 6 7.06 0.12 13.06
N CYS A 7 6.57 -1.11 13.06
CA CYS A 7 5.89 -1.68 14.21
C CYS A 7 6.94 -2.15 15.22
N SER A 8 7.01 -1.49 16.38
CA SER A 8 7.92 -1.88 17.45
C SER A 8 7.28 -2.83 18.45
N GLY A 9 5.96 -2.90 18.49
CA GLY A 9 5.22 -3.73 19.44
C GLY A 9 3.73 -3.47 19.38
N HIS A 10 2.99 -4.01 20.34
CA HIS A 10 1.54 -3.89 20.41
C HIS A 10 1.16 -3.53 21.85
N ASP A 11 0.34 -2.49 22.02
CA ASP A 11 -0.34 -2.19 23.27
C ASP A 11 -1.83 -2.54 23.11
N LYS A 12 -2.25 -3.60 23.80
CA LYS A 12 -3.58 -4.21 23.63
C LYS A 12 -3.84 -4.55 22.16
N GLN A 13 -4.79 -3.85 21.53
CA GLN A 13 -5.19 -4.03 20.12
C GLN A 13 -4.60 -2.97 19.18
N LYS A 14 -3.63 -2.17 19.64
CA LYS A 14 -3.01 -1.11 18.84
C LYS A 14 -1.54 -1.40 18.61
N ALA A 15 -1.11 -1.30 17.36
CA ALA A 15 0.30 -1.36 17.02
C ALA A 15 1.00 -0.10 17.56
N LEU A 16 2.13 -0.28 18.22
CA LEU A 16 3.07 0.78 18.57
C LEU A 16 3.94 1.04 17.35
N ILE A 17 3.73 2.20 16.74
CA ILE A 17 4.34 2.56 15.45
C ILE A 17 5.17 3.83 15.62
N PHE A 18 6.37 3.81 15.06
CA PHE A 18 7.10 5.02 14.71
C PHE A 18 7.42 5.01 13.21
N SER A 19 7.66 6.18 12.64
CA SER A 19 7.80 6.33 11.19
C SER A 19 9.20 6.81 10.82
N LEU A 20 9.77 6.24 9.76
CA LEU A 20 10.85 6.88 9.01
C LEU A 20 10.21 7.80 7.98
N CYS A 21 10.60 9.07 8.01
CA CYS A 21 10.00 10.12 7.22
C CYS A 21 11.01 10.68 6.20
N PRO A 22 10.62 10.85 4.92
CA PRO A 22 11.45 11.51 3.92
C PRO A 22 11.61 13.01 4.21
N LYS A 23 12.62 13.60 3.56
CA LYS A 23 13.08 14.98 3.76
C LYS A 23 11.96 16.02 3.69
N GLU A 24 11.00 15.87 2.79
CA GLU A 24 9.99 16.91 2.57
C GLU A 24 8.99 17.00 3.74
N LEU A 25 8.87 15.97 4.60
CA LEU A 25 8.09 16.07 5.84
C LEU A 25 8.75 16.94 6.92
N LEU A 26 10.01 17.36 6.75
CA LEU A 26 10.64 18.35 7.62
C LEU A 26 10.21 19.79 7.31
N THR A 27 9.69 20.05 6.11
CA THR A 27 9.27 21.39 5.67
C THR A 27 8.02 21.85 6.41
N GLU A 28 7.75 23.16 6.45
CA GLU A 28 6.51 23.69 7.04
C GLU A 28 5.25 23.07 6.40
N ASP A 29 5.23 22.94 5.08
CA ASP A 29 4.11 22.34 4.36
C ASP A 29 4.01 20.83 4.63
N GLY A 30 5.15 20.14 4.74
CA GLY A 30 5.19 18.74 5.14
C GLY A 30 4.67 18.50 6.56
N GLN A 31 4.95 19.41 7.50
CA GLN A 31 4.45 19.34 8.87
C GLN A 31 2.96 19.64 8.99
N LYS A 32 2.36 20.34 8.01
CA LYS A 32 0.90 20.54 7.93
C LYS A 32 0.16 19.27 7.51
N LEU A 33 0.86 18.28 6.94
CA LEU A 33 0.27 16.98 6.59
C LEU A 33 0.08 16.13 7.86
N GLN A 34 -1.04 16.37 8.54
CA GLN A 34 -1.38 15.71 9.82
C GLN A 34 -1.35 14.18 9.76
N SER A 35 -1.58 13.58 8.58
CA SER A 35 -1.58 12.12 8.38
C SER A 35 -0.18 11.49 8.46
N PHE A 36 0.91 12.27 8.36
CA PHE A 36 2.28 11.75 8.26
C PHE A 36 3.25 12.35 9.28
N ALA A 37 2.97 13.56 9.79
CA ALA A 37 3.88 14.30 10.65
C ALA A 37 3.45 14.22 12.12
N SER A 38 3.91 13.18 12.82
CA SER A 38 3.91 13.19 14.29
C SER A 38 5.29 13.61 14.79
N LYS A 39 5.36 14.75 15.48
CA LYS A 39 6.61 15.23 16.11
C LYS A 39 7.12 14.30 17.21
N SER A 40 6.26 13.44 17.76
CA SER A 40 6.60 12.51 18.85
C SER A 40 6.87 11.07 18.39
N SER A 41 6.56 10.72 17.13
CA SER A 41 6.74 9.35 16.61
C SER A 41 7.36 9.28 15.21
N GLY A 42 7.94 10.38 14.71
CA GLY A 42 8.66 10.44 13.43
C GLY A 42 10.17 10.60 13.58
N ILE A 43 10.94 9.77 12.87
CA ILE A 43 12.37 9.96 12.61
C ILE A 43 12.48 10.52 11.19
N TYR A 44 12.95 11.75 11.07
CA TYR A 44 13.07 12.43 9.80
C TYR A 44 14.47 12.23 9.21
N THR A 45 14.51 12.00 7.90
CA THR A 45 15.74 11.78 7.14
C THR A 45 16.02 12.94 6.20
N ASP A 46 17.24 13.00 5.66
CA ASP A 46 17.61 13.88 4.56
C ASP A 46 17.37 13.25 3.16
N ILE A 47 16.74 12.08 3.12
CA ILE A 47 16.47 11.32 1.90
C ILE A 47 15.14 11.81 1.26
N PRO A 48 15.14 12.20 -0.03
CA PRO A 48 13.92 12.65 -0.72
C PRO A 48 12.86 11.54 -0.89
N GLY A 49 11.59 11.95 -0.85
CA GLY A 49 10.46 11.10 -1.22
C GLY A 49 10.54 10.64 -2.68
N GLY A 50 10.11 9.41 -2.96
CA GLY A 50 10.21 8.81 -4.30
C GLY A 50 11.61 8.29 -4.66
N THR A 51 12.57 8.33 -3.72
CA THR A 51 13.93 7.79 -3.92
C THR A 51 14.29 6.80 -2.81
N GLY A 52 15.32 5.98 -3.04
CA GLY A 52 15.84 5.04 -2.04
C GLY A 52 14.74 4.17 -1.40
N PRO A 53 14.59 4.19 -0.06
CA PRO A 53 13.58 3.42 0.65
C PRO A 53 12.16 4.03 0.60
N PHE A 54 12.01 5.27 0.11
CA PHE A 54 10.74 6.02 0.09
C PHE A 54 10.07 6.06 -1.29
N GLY A 55 10.22 5.00 -2.08
CA GLY A 55 9.62 4.86 -3.42
C GLY A 55 10.60 4.42 -4.52
N GLY A 56 11.90 4.30 -4.21
CA GLY A 56 12.92 3.79 -5.13
C GLY A 56 13.12 2.27 -5.05
N ALA A 57 14.22 1.78 -5.62
CA ALA A 57 14.55 0.35 -5.71
C ALA A 57 14.68 -0.38 -4.36
N TRP A 58 14.98 0.35 -3.28
CA TRP A 58 15.16 -0.20 -1.93
C TRP A 58 13.92 -0.02 -1.04
N THR A 59 12.76 0.22 -1.65
CA THR A 59 11.50 0.35 -0.90
C THR A 59 11.11 -1.02 -0.30
N PRO A 60 10.93 -1.13 1.02
CA PRO A 60 10.56 -2.40 1.64
C PRO A 60 9.10 -2.77 1.35
N ALA A 61 8.81 -4.08 1.32
CA ALA A 61 7.45 -4.58 1.40
C ALA A 61 6.97 -4.58 2.86
N VAL A 62 5.64 -4.58 3.05
CA VAL A 62 5.05 -4.79 4.38
C VAL A 62 5.49 -6.16 4.91
N GLY A 63 6.01 -6.23 6.12
CA GLY A 63 6.50 -7.48 6.72
C GLY A 63 7.99 -7.75 6.52
N ASN A 64 8.71 -6.93 5.75
CA ASN A 64 10.18 -7.01 5.69
C ASN A 64 10.80 -6.78 7.09
N PRO A 65 11.82 -7.56 7.47
CA PRO A 65 12.36 -7.52 8.82
C PRO A 65 13.20 -6.27 9.05
N ILE A 66 13.12 -5.79 10.28
CA ILE A 66 13.92 -4.69 10.79
C ILE A 66 14.82 -5.17 11.93
N SER A 67 16.04 -4.68 11.95
CA SER A 67 17.05 -4.95 12.96
C SER A 67 17.71 -3.66 13.44
N LEU A 68 18.29 -3.72 14.62
CA LEU A 68 19.10 -2.67 15.21
C LEU A 68 20.57 -3.10 15.18
N GLU A 69 21.43 -2.22 14.67
CA GLU A 69 22.88 -2.39 14.76
C GLU A 69 23.44 -1.56 15.92
N ARG A 70 24.20 -2.21 16.81
CA ARG A 70 24.94 -1.57 17.91
C ARG A 70 26.29 -2.24 18.10
N ASN A 71 27.35 -1.43 18.12
CA ASN A 71 28.72 -1.92 18.35
C ASN A 71 29.13 -3.06 17.39
N GLY A 72 28.64 -3.04 16.15
CA GLY A 72 28.88 -4.07 15.14
C GLY A 72 28.00 -5.32 15.25
N GLU A 73 27.10 -5.39 16.24
CA GLU A 73 26.14 -6.48 16.40
C GLU A 73 24.77 -6.10 15.84
N VAL A 74 24.18 -6.98 15.02
CA VAL A 74 22.85 -6.80 14.43
C VAL A 74 21.85 -7.71 15.13
N THR A 75 20.86 -7.13 15.79
CA THR A 75 19.81 -7.85 16.53
C THR A 75 18.41 -7.48 16.01
N PRO A 76 17.42 -8.39 16.07
CA PRO A 76 16.03 -8.03 15.78
C PRO A 76 15.57 -6.82 16.61
N LEU A 77 14.70 -5.97 16.02
CA LEU A 77 14.17 -4.82 16.75
C LEU A 77 13.44 -5.32 18.03
N PRO A 78 13.83 -4.86 19.23
CA PRO A 78 13.18 -5.29 20.47
C PRO A 78 11.69 -4.95 20.49
N ALA A 79 10.89 -5.75 21.19
CA ALA A 79 9.49 -5.44 21.42
C ALA A 79 9.35 -4.12 22.21
N ASN A 80 8.36 -3.31 21.82
CA ASN A 80 8.06 -1.99 22.36
C ASN A 80 9.24 -1.02 22.30
N TYR A 81 10.10 -1.16 21.28
CA TYR A 81 11.27 -0.31 21.12
C TYR A 81 10.93 1.18 20.99
N VAL A 82 11.73 2.01 21.67
CA VAL A 82 11.72 3.47 21.55
C VAL A 82 13.04 3.92 20.92
N PRO A 83 13.02 4.62 19.77
CA PRO A 83 14.22 5.12 19.11
C PRO A 83 15.10 6.01 20.00
N LYS A 84 16.42 5.86 19.85
CA LYS A 84 17.45 6.61 20.56
C LYS A 84 18.42 7.26 19.57
N LYS A 85 19.05 8.36 20.00
CA LYS A 85 20.13 8.99 19.23
C LYS A 85 21.24 7.96 18.96
N ARG A 86 21.78 7.98 17.74
CA ARG A 86 22.84 7.09 17.24
C ARG A 86 22.40 5.64 17.01
N ASP A 87 21.10 5.33 17.05
CA ASP A 87 20.62 4.05 16.53
C ASP A 87 20.89 3.92 15.03
N VAL A 88 21.23 2.71 14.60
CA VAL A 88 21.33 2.34 13.19
C VAL A 88 20.30 1.25 12.92
N PHE A 89 19.30 1.57 12.10
CA PHE A 89 18.26 0.63 11.69
C PHE A 89 18.65 -0.04 10.38
N ILE A 90 18.58 -1.37 10.35
CA ILE A 90 18.75 -2.16 9.14
C ILE A 90 17.40 -2.71 8.74
N VAL A 91 16.88 -2.26 7.58
CA VAL A 91 15.70 -2.83 6.95
C VAL A 91 16.17 -3.72 5.81
N ARG A 92 15.93 -5.03 5.91
CA ARG A 92 16.30 -5.96 4.82
C ARG A 92 15.14 -6.02 3.83
N VAL A 93 15.36 -5.52 2.63
CA VAL A 93 14.38 -5.57 1.55
C VAL A 93 14.36 -6.98 0.98
N MET A 94 13.26 -7.70 1.22
CA MET A 94 13.07 -9.08 0.78
C MET A 94 12.04 -9.10 -0.34
N VAL A 95 12.28 -9.91 -1.37
CA VAL A 95 11.34 -10.14 -2.48
C VAL A 95 10.97 -11.62 -2.49
N PRO A 96 9.66 -11.97 -2.47
CA PRO A 96 9.22 -13.36 -2.57
C PRO A 96 9.73 -14.03 -3.85
N LEU A 97 10.05 -15.33 -3.76
CA LEU A 97 10.43 -16.15 -4.92
C LEU A 97 9.27 -16.34 -5.90
N ASP A 98 8.10 -16.65 -5.36
CA ASP A 98 6.91 -17.01 -6.12
C ASP A 98 5.95 -15.83 -6.08
N THR A 99 6.21 -14.81 -6.92
CA THR A 99 5.26 -13.72 -7.12
C THR A 99 4.19 -14.14 -8.13
N PRO A 100 2.92 -13.75 -7.93
CA PRO A 100 1.94 -13.92 -8.99
C PRO A 100 2.35 -13.07 -10.19
N LYS A 101 1.81 -13.40 -11.36
CA LYS A 101 1.91 -12.56 -12.55
C LYS A 101 0.99 -11.36 -12.44
N ALA A 102 -0.24 -11.60 -11.97
CA ALA A 102 -1.22 -10.55 -11.77
C ALA A 102 -2.24 -10.91 -10.71
N ILE A 103 -2.88 -9.88 -10.14
CA ILE A 103 -4.11 -10.02 -9.38
C ILE A 103 -5.21 -9.20 -10.06
N VAL A 104 -6.29 -9.87 -10.42
CA VAL A 104 -7.44 -9.31 -11.14
C VAL A 104 -8.62 -9.18 -10.20
N PHE A 105 -9.23 -8.00 -10.19
CA PHE A 105 -10.42 -7.69 -9.41
C PHE A 105 -11.58 -7.45 -10.38
N GLU A 106 -12.65 -8.22 -10.28
CA GLU A 106 -13.93 -7.85 -10.88
C GLU A 106 -14.54 -6.70 -10.08
N ASN A 107 -14.54 -5.49 -10.65
CA ASN A 107 -14.94 -4.26 -9.98
C ASN A 107 -16.48 -4.11 -9.88
N ARG A 108 -17.10 -5.01 -9.14
CA ARG A 108 -18.53 -5.04 -8.81
C ARG A 108 -18.73 -5.71 -7.45
N PHE A 109 -19.89 -5.50 -6.84
CA PHE A 109 -20.24 -6.26 -5.63
C PHE A 109 -20.25 -7.77 -5.93
N SER A 110 -19.64 -8.56 -5.05
CA SER A 110 -19.41 -10.00 -5.21
C SER A 110 -18.62 -10.37 -6.47
N GLY A 111 -17.87 -9.42 -7.03
CA GLY A 111 -16.91 -9.70 -8.10
C GLY A 111 -15.77 -10.56 -7.57
N ILE A 112 -15.35 -11.56 -8.34
CA ILE A 112 -14.26 -12.46 -7.93
C ILE A 112 -12.92 -11.73 -8.04
N ILE A 113 -12.04 -12.03 -7.09
CA ILE A 113 -10.63 -11.66 -7.13
C ILE A 113 -9.82 -12.90 -7.46
N THR A 114 -9.01 -12.78 -8.49
CA THR A 114 -8.29 -13.90 -9.10
C THR A 114 -6.80 -13.62 -9.12
N GLU A 115 -6.00 -14.59 -8.68
CA GLU A 115 -4.56 -14.60 -8.85
C GLU A 115 -4.20 -15.34 -10.13
N GLU A 116 -3.36 -14.74 -10.96
CA GLU A 116 -2.81 -15.34 -12.17
C GLU A 116 -1.33 -15.67 -11.94
N GLY A 117 -0.94 -16.92 -12.14
CA GLY A 117 0.45 -17.39 -12.05
C GLY A 117 1.23 -17.19 -13.36
N TRP A 118 2.56 -17.17 -13.26
CA TRP A 118 3.44 -17.11 -14.44
C TRP A 118 3.40 -18.38 -15.29
N ASP A 119 3.00 -19.50 -14.70
CA ASP A 119 2.76 -20.79 -15.35
C ASP A 119 1.39 -20.89 -16.05
N GLY A 120 0.58 -19.83 -15.99
CA GLY A 120 -0.77 -19.79 -16.57
C GLY A 120 -1.86 -20.30 -15.63
N THR A 121 -1.53 -20.69 -14.40
CA THR A 121 -2.54 -21.01 -13.38
C THR A 121 -3.39 -19.80 -13.03
N THR A 122 -4.64 -20.06 -12.67
CA THR A 122 -5.62 -19.03 -12.31
C THR A 122 -6.40 -19.53 -11.09
N GLN A 123 -6.40 -18.78 -9.99
CA GLN A 123 -7.09 -19.16 -8.76
C GLN A 123 -7.95 -18.02 -8.22
N ALA A 124 -9.21 -18.32 -7.88
CA ALA A 124 -10.04 -17.42 -7.09
C ALA A 124 -9.50 -17.35 -5.65
N ILE A 125 -9.11 -16.15 -5.23
CA ILE A 125 -8.52 -15.89 -3.90
C ILE A 125 -9.43 -15.03 -3.02
N GLY A 126 -10.44 -14.37 -3.60
CA GLY A 126 -11.25 -13.39 -2.89
C GLY A 126 -12.49 -12.90 -3.60
N GLN A 127 -13.11 -11.91 -2.99
CA GLN A 127 -14.21 -11.17 -3.58
C GLN A 127 -14.17 -9.68 -3.25
N VAL A 128 -14.73 -8.88 -4.14
CA VAL A 128 -14.98 -7.45 -3.96
C VAL A 128 -16.29 -7.27 -3.19
N LEU A 129 -16.19 -6.72 -1.98
CA LEU A 129 -17.30 -6.41 -1.09
C LEU A 129 -17.86 -5.01 -1.35
N ARG A 130 -17.06 -4.13 -1.93
CA ARG A 130 -17.49 -2.81 -2.42
C ARG A 130 -16.61 -2.42 -3.61
N PRO A 131 -17.18 -2.13 -4.78
CA PRO A 131 -16.40 -1.68 -5.92
C PRO A 131 -15.91 -0.25 -5.71
N VAL A 132 -14.83 0.10 -6.42
CA VAL A 132 -14.40 1.49 -6.57
C VAL A 132 -15.07 2.08 -7.80
N ILE A 133 -15.67 3.27 -7.68
CA ILE A 133 -16.31 3.96 -8.81
C ILE A 133 -15.80 5.38 -9.00
N GLY A 134 -15.03 5.92 -8.06
CA GLY A 134 -14.45 7.25 -8.12
C GLY A 134 -13.00 7.31 -7.69
N ILE A 135 -12.47 8.52 -7.61
CA ILE A 135 -11.09 8.81 -7.19
C ILE A 135 -11.08 9.95 -6.17
N GLY A 136 -10.00 10.03 -5.40
CA GLY A 136 -9.82 11.06 -4.38
C GLY A 136 -8.41 11.65 -4.35
N ARG A 137 -8.23 12.69 -3.54
CA ARG A 137 -6.91 13.28 -3.27
C ARG A 137 -6.18 12.42 -2.25
N PHE A 138 -5.09 11.79 -2.69
CA PHE A 138 -4.22 11.00 -1.83
C PHE A 138 -2.79 11.54 -1.96
N TYR A 139 -2.34 12.39 -1.04
CA TYR A 139 -1.10 13.19 -1.11
C TYR A 139 0.13 12.55 -1.74
N GLY A 140 0.39 11.29 -1.45
CA GLY A 140 1.53 10.59 -2.00
C GLY A 140 1.45 10.22 -3.47
N SER A 141 0.32 10.37 -4.15
CA SER A 141 0.19 10.11 -5.59
C SER A 141 1.03 11.08 -6.43
N GLN A 142 1.32 12.30 -5.94
CA GLN A 142 2.18 13.25 -6.66
C GLN A 142 3.62 12.76 -6.90
N TYR A 143 4.05 11.70 -6.21
CA TYR A 143 5.37 11.10 -6.34
C TYR A 143 5.37 9.77 -7.12
N ALA A 144 4.21 9.39 -7.66
CA ALA A 144 4.01 8.16 -8.40
C ALA A 144 3.41 8.48 -9.77
N GLU A 145 3.65 7.61 -10.75
CA GLU A 145 3.04 7.74 -12.06
C GLU A 145 1.63 7.16 -12.09
N VAL A 146 0.94 7.44 -13.20
CA VAL A 146 -0.37 6.86 -13.51
C VAL A 146 -0.28 5.33 -13.51
N GLY A 147 -1.17 4.67 -12.77
CA GLY A 147 -1.21 3.21 -12.65
C GLY A 147 -0.18 2.62 -11.69
N ALA A 148 0.67 3.42 -11.05
CA ALA A 148 1.66 2.91 -10.11
C ALA A 148 1.03 2.58 -8.75
N LEU A 149 1.52 1.50 -8.13
CA LEU A 149 1.33 1.25 -6.70
C LEU A 149 2.09 2.33 -5.92
N ARG A 150 1.35 3.23 -5.27
CA ARG A 150 1.96 4.38 -4.59
C ARG A 150 2.16 4.16 -3.11
N ALA A 151 1.34 3.36 -2.44
CA ALA A 151 1.55 3.00 -1.04
C ALA A 151 0.98 1.62 -0.74
N ASN A 152 1.61 0.92 0.20
CA ASN A 152 1.07 -0.29 0.79
C ASN A 152 1.37 -0.30 2.29
N HIS A 153 0.38 -0.61 3.11
CA HIS A 153 0.57 -0.95 4.53
C HIS A 153 -0.41 -2.07 4.90
N SER A 154 -0.40 -2.52 6.15
CA SER A 154 -1.19 -3.68 6.61
C SER A 154 -2.71 -3.58 6.42
N GLY A 155 -3.26 -2.47 5.93
CA GLY A 155 -4.69 -2.28 5.68
C GLY A 155 -5.05 -1.47 4.44
N VAL A 156 -4.08 -1.03 3.64
CA VAL A 156 -4.35 -0.18 2.47
C VAL A 156 -3.35 -0.49 1.38
N ILE A 157 -3.87 -0.73 0.19
CA ILE A 157 -3.15 -0.58 -1.08
C ILE A 157 -3.64 0.72 -1.72
N CYS A 158 -2.74 1.61 -2.13
CA CYS A 158 -3.09 2.87 -2.78
C CYS A 158 -2.51 2.91 -4.18
N ILE A 159 -3.38 3.13 -5.17
CA ILE A 159 -3.03 3.21 -6.59
C ILE A 159 -3.11 4.67 -7.02
N SER A 160 -2.07 5.14 -7.70
CA SER A 160 -2.07 6.45 -8.33
C SER A 160 -2.79 6.39 -9.68
N VAL A 161 -3.62 7.38 -9.97
CA VAL A 161 -4.21 7.59 -11.29
C VAL A 161 -3.83 8.93 -11.89
N SER A 162 -3.11 9.76 -11.13
CA SER A 162 -2.70 11.09 -11.54
C SER A 162 -1.31 11.08 -12.17
N PRO A 163 -1.02 11.98 -13.13
CA PRO A 163 0.35 12.28 -13.51
C PRO A 163 1.19 12.71 -12.29
N ARG A 164 2.50 12.47 -12.36
CA ARG A 164 3.43 12.95 -11.34
C ARG A 164 3.29 14.46 -11.13
N GLY A 165 3.38 14.89 -9.88
CA GLY A 165 3.14 16.27 -9.44
C GLY A 165 1.68 16.62 -9.18
N GLN A 166 0.72 15.73 -9.50
CA GLN A 166 -0.70 15.94 -9.22
C GLN A 166 -1.24 14.96 -8.16
N LEU A 167 -2.41 15.25 -7.61
CA LEU A 167 -3.09 14.33 -6.71
C LEU A 167 -4.10 13.48 -7.47
N GLY A 168 -4.33 12.25 -7.05
CA GLY A 168 -5.35 11.40 -7.66
C GLY A 168 -5.05 9.93 -7.45
N GLY A 169 -5.99 9.22 -6.85
CA GLY A 169 -5.88 7.78 -6.65
C GLY A 169 -7.16 7.17 -6.13
N PHE A 170 -7.08 5.87 -5.91
CA PHE A 170 -8.05 5.11 -5.14
C PHE A 170 -7.31 4.13 -4.23
N GLN A 171 -8.03 3.54 -3.28
CA GLN A 171 -7.47 2.58 -2.33
C GLN A 171 -8.24 1.26 -2.35
N ILE A 172 -7.54 0.17 -2.05
CA ILE A 172 -8.11 -1.18 -1.90
C ILE A 172 -7.88 -1.60 -0.44
N LEU A 173 -8.98 -1.80 0.29
CA LEU A 173 -9.01 -2.03 1.73
C LEU A 173 -9.48 -3.45 2.05
N PRO A 174 -8.92 -4.10 3.09
CA PRO A 174 -9.51 -5.29 3.65
C PRO A 174 -10.77 -4.92 4.44
N LYS A 175 -11.68 -5.89 4.54
CA LYS A 175 -13.00 -5.75 5.16
C LYS A 175 -12.96 -5.09 6.55
N ALA A 176 -12.10 -5.53 7.47
CA ALA A 176 -12.15 -5.03 8.85
C ALA A 176 -11.58 -3.60 8.96
N HIS A 177 -10.53 -3.26 8.22
CA HIS A 177 -9.99 -1.90 8.18
C HIS A 177 -11.01 -0.90 7.62
N ALA A 178 -11.78 -1.29 6.58
CA ALA A 178 -12.87 -0.47 6.04
C ALA A 178 -14.01 -0.19 7.06
N MET A 179 -14.07 -0.97 8.15
CA MET A 179 -15.06 -0.80 9.23
C MET A 179 -14.52 -0.02 10.43
N SER A 180 -13.23 0.34 10.44
CA SER A 180 -12.64 1.16 11.50
C SER A 180 -13.23 2.57 11.54
N ALA A 181 -13.19 3.22 12.72
CA ALA A 181 -13.80 4.54 12.89
C ALA A 181 -13.14 5.63 12.02
N GLU A 182 -11.85 5.50 11.72
CA GLU A 182 -11.12 6.40 10.81
C GLU A 182 -11.59 6.26 9.35
N MET A 183 -12.14 5.11 8.99
CA MET A 183 -12.52 4.77 7.62
C MET A 183 -14.00 4.96 7.32
N ILE A 184 -14.68 5.86 8.05
CA ILE A 184 -16.06 6.27 7.73
C ILE A 184 -16.19 6.69 6.26
N GLY A 185 -15.19 7.40 5.72
CA GLY A 185 -15.13 7.80 4.32
C GLY A 185 -15.19 6.62 3.34
N ALA A 186 -14.53 5.51 3.65
CA ALA A 186 -14.58 4.31 2.79
C ALA A 186 -15.98 3.67 2.71
N ARG A 187 -16.84 3.97 3.69
CA ARG A 187 -18.22 3.49 3.72
C ARG A 187 -19.18 4.41 2.96
N SER A 188 -18.90 5.71 2.90
CA SER A 188 -19.80 6.70 2.33
C SER A 188 -19.37 7.24 0.96
N LEU A 189 -18.10 7.15 0.61
CA LEU A 189 -17.53 7.73 -0.62
C LEU A 189 -17.03 6.65 -1.60
N THR A 190 -16.56 7.06 -2.78
CA THR A 190 -16.46 6.18 -3.95
C THR A 190 -15.05 5.77 -4.36
N GLN A 191 -14.03 6.32 -3.71
CA GLN A 191 -12.60 6.14 -4.00
C GLN A 191 -11.95 4.97 -3.24
N TRP A 192 -12.77 4.06 -2.69
CA TRP A 192 -12.34 2.88 -1.94
C TRP A 192 -13.01 1.62 -2.48
N MET A 193 -12.19 0.67 -2.91
CA MET A 193 -12.60 -0.73 -3.07
C MET A 193 -12.44 -1.43 -1.72
N VAL A 194 -13.41 -2.25 -1.34
CA VAL A 194 -13.31 -3.12 -0.16
C VAL A 194 -13.30 -4.56 -0.63
N ILE A 195 -12.33 -5.34 -0.15
CA ILE A 195 -12.13 -6.74 -0.50
C ILE A 195 -12.18 -7.64 0.73
N GLY A 196 -12.47 -8.91 0.51
CA GLY A 196 -12.44 -9.91 1.55
C GLY A 196 -12.40 -11.34 1.02
N PRO A 197 -12.33 -12.31 1.93
CA PRO A 197 -12.28 -13.73 1.59
C PRO A 197 -13.55 -14.22 0.90
N LEU A 198 -13.40 -15.32 0.15
CA LEU A 198 -14.52 -16.02 -0.48
C LEU A 198 -15.56 -16.49 0.55
N ASP A 199 -15.10 -17.06 1.67
CA ASP A 199 -15.96 -17.37 2.82
C ASP A 199 -16.10 -16.11 3.70
N ALA A 200 -17.32 -15.59 3.83
CA ALA A 200 -17.62 -14.40 4.63
C ALA A 200 -17.29 -14.54 6.13
N ARG A 201 -17.12 -15.78 6.63
CA ARG A 201 -16.73 -16.11 8.01
C ARG A 201 -15.23 -16.15 8.22
N ALA A 202 -14.45 -16.23 7.14
CA ALA A 202 -13.00 -16.23 7.25
C ALA A 202 -12.48 -14.87 7.78
N PRO A 203 -11.32 -14.87 8.46
CA PRO A 203 -10.72 -13.64 8.95
C PRO A 203 -10.47 -12.63 7.83
N SER A 204 -10.48 -11.35 8.19
CA SER A 204 -10.05 -10.29 7.29
C SER A 204 -8.53 -10.33 7.05
N TRP A 205 -8.07 -9.67 6.00
CA TRP A 205 -6.71 -9.84 5.46
C TRP A 205 -5.71 -8.78 5.92
N GLU A 206 -5.98 -8.04 6.99
CA GLU A 206 -5.03 -7.06 7.50
C GLU A 206 -3.67 -7.72 7.80
N GLY A 207 -2.61 -7.25 7.14
CA GLY A 207 -1.27 -7.80 7.29
C GLY A 207 -1.06 -9.20 6.68
N VAL A 208 -1.95 -9.66 5.79
CA VAL A 208 -1.90 -10.97 5.15
C VAL A 208 -1.50 -10.85 3.67
N ALA A 209 -0.64 -11.76 3.21
CA ALA A 209 -0.26 -11.88 1.80
C ALA A 209 -1.44 -12.37 0.93
N PRO A 210 -1.49 -12.05 -0.38
CA PRO A 210 -0.52 -11.24 -1.12
C PRO A 210 -0.81 -9.72 -1.06
N PHE A 211 -1.93 -9.31 -0.45
CA PHE A 211 -2.37 -7.91 -0.50
C PHE A 211 -1.60 -7.01 0.48
N TYR A 212 -1.54 -7.41 1.75
CA TYR A 212 -1.12 -6.53 2.85
C TYR A 212 0.16 -7.02 3.53
N ARG A 213 0.91 -7.91 2.87
CA ARG A 213 2.22 -8.42 3.31
C ARG A 213 3.05 -8.94 2.12
N ASP A 214 4.37 -8.79 2.22
CA ASP A 214 5.48 -9.36 1.42
C ASP A 214 5.53 -9.03 -0.08
N TYR A 215 4.39 -8.95 -0.75
CA TYR A 215 4.28 -9.05 -2.21
C TYR A 215 4.23 -7.71 -2.95
N LEU A 216 3.59 -6.70 -2.35
CA LEU A 216 3.33 -5.42 -3.00
C LEU A 216 4.23 -4.34 -2.42
N ARG A 217 5.07 -3.73 -3.28
CA ARG A 217 6.01 -2.67 -2.91
C ARG A 217 5.69 -1.39 -3.68
N PRO A 218 5.55 -0.24 -3.00
CA PRO A 218 5.29 1.03 -3.68
C PRO A 218 6.58 1.61 -4.27
N CYS A 219 7.24 0.84 -5.13
CA CYS A 219 8.46 1.22 -5.82
C CYS A 219 8.13 1.59 -7.27
N TRP A 220 8.64 2.75 -7.68
CA TRP A 220 8.65 3.14 -9.07
C TRP A 220 10.02 3.73 -9.39
N THR A 221 10.71 3.16 -10.36
CA THR A 221 11.97 3.69 -10.88
C THR A 221 11.87 3.74 -12.40
N PRO A 222 12.12 4.89 -13.04
CA PRO A 222 12.07 5.00 -14.50
C PRO A 222 12.90 3.90 -15.17
N GLY A 223 12.33 3.23 -16.18
CA GLY A 223 13.02 2.19 -16.94
C GLY A 223 13.21 0.85 -16.21
N SER A 224 12.67 0.69 -14.99
CA SER A 224 12.66 -0.60 -14.28
C SER A 224 11.30 -1.29 -14.39
N GLU A 225 11.28 -2.62 -14.30
CA GLU A 225 10.05 -3.35 -14.08
C GLU A 225 9.46 -3.01 -12.71
N HIS A 226 8.16 -2.70 -12.67
CA HIS A 226 7.46 -2.27 -11.48
C HIS A 226 6.01 -2.76 -11.52
N TYR A 227 5.33 -2.64 -10.38
CA TYR A 227 3.90 -2.91 -10.31
C TYR A 227 3.14 -1.84 -11.08
N TYR A 228 2.28 -2.25 -12.00
CA TYR A 228 1.45 -1.34 -12.76
C TYR A 228 0.01 -1.85 -12.85
N VAL A 229 -0.92 -0.90 -12.93
CA VAL A 229 -2.35 -1.18 -12.93
C VAL A 229 -2.96 -0.94 -14.31
N ASP A 230 -3.56 -2.01 -14.85
CA ASP A 230 -4.43 -1.95 -16.01
C ASP A 230 -5.89 -1.99 -15.59
N ILE A 231 -6.75 -1.54 -16.49
CA ILE A 231 -8.20 -1.62 -16.34
C ILE A 231 -8.84 -2.27 -17.57
N ARG A 232 -10.04 -2.81 -17.37
CA ARG A 232 -11.00 -3.03 -18.45
C ARG A 232 -12.19 -2.11 -18.26
N VAL A 233 -12.63 -1.53 -19.35
CA VAL A 233 -13.87 -0.75 -19.41
C VAL A 233 -14.89 -1.60 -20.14
N LYS A 234 -16.00 -1.95 -19.48
CA LYS A 234 -16.97 -2.95 -19.98
C LYS A 234 -16.24 -4.27 -20.33
N ASP A 235 -16.60 -4.94 -21.41
CA ASP A 235 -15.92 -6.16 -21.89
C ASP A 235 -14.80 -5.86 -22.91
N GLY A 236 -14.22 -4.66 -22.82
CA GLY A 236 -13.14 -4.22 -23.69
C GLY A 236 -11.78 -4.87 -23.39
N PRO A 237 -10.74 -4.57 -24.20
CA PRO A 237 -9.39 -5.03 -23.94
C PRO A 237 -8.82 -4.46 -22.64
N TRP A 238 -7.79 -5.12 -22.11
CA TRP A 238 -6.96 -4.53 -21.06
C TRP A 238 -6.26 -3.28 -21.62
N GLN A 239 -6.30 -2.20 -20.86
CA GLN A 239 -5.64 -0.95 -21.21
C GLN A 239 -5.04 -0.30 -19.95
N PRO A 240 -3.99 0.53 -20.09
CA PRO A 240 -3.50 1.34 -18.98
C PRO A 240 -4.62 2.22 -18.42
N ILE A 241 -4.58 2.48 -17.12
CA ILE A 241 -5.50 3.46 -16.52
C ILE A 241 -5.22 4.86 -17.10
N PRO A 242 -6.25 5.62 -17.55
CA PRO A 242 -6.03 6.96 -18.07
C PRO A 242 -5.61 7.94 -16.97
N PRO A 243 -4.83 8.99 -17.31
CA PRO A 243 -4.44 10.01 -16.35
C PRO A 243 -5.67 10.81 -15.87
N MET A 244 -5.86 10.86 -14.55
CA MET A 244 -6.93 11.61 -13.88
C MET A 244 -6.34 12.38 -12.70
N GLY A 245 -5.92 13.61 -12.96
CA GLY A 245 -5.32 14.49 -11.96
C GLY A 245 -6.34 15.39 -11.26
N LEU A 246 -6.07 15.67 -9.99
CA LEU A 246 -6.80 16.56 -9.11
C LEU A 246 -5.85 17.64 -8.61
N VAL A 247 -6.37 18.86 -8.48
CA VAL A 247 -5.64 19.98 -7.87
C VAL A 247 -5.29 19.65 -6.43
N ALA A 248 -4.05 19.96 -6.02
CA ALA A 248 -3.48 19.68 -4.70
C ALA A 248 -3.97 20.64 -3.59
N ASP A 249 -5.26 20.95 -3.59
CA ASP A 249 -5.91 21.85 -2.62
C ASP A 249 -7.03 21.08 -1.91
N GLU A 250 -6.78 20.72 -0.65
CA GLU A 250 -7.72 19.96 0.20
C GLU A 250 -9.00 20.75 0.52
N MET A 251 -8.91 22.08 0.57
CA MET A 251 -10.04 22.94 0.91
C MET A 251 -11.04 23.06 -0.24
N LYS A 252 -10.60 22.76 -1.46
CA LYS A 252 -11.51 22.71 -2.61
C LYS A 252 -12.30 21.42 -2.63
N PRO A 253 -13.60 21.45 -2.95
CA PRO A 253 -14.34 20.22 -3.21
C PRO A 253 -13.67 19.40 -4.32
N LEU A 254 -13.94 18.10 -4.34
CA LEU A 254 -13.59 17.29 -5.50
C LEU A 254 -14.42 17.76 -6.70
N PRO A 255 -13.86 17.77 -7.93
CA PRO A 255 -14.67 17.99 -9.13
C PRO A 255 -15.83 16.98 -9.23
N ASP A 256 -16.96 17.40 -9.79
CA ASP A 256 -18.18 16.58 -9.87
C ASP A 256 -17.99 15.24 -10.60
N TRP A 257 -17.00 15.15 -11.50
CA TRP A 257 -16.68 13.91 -12.21
C TRP A 257 -15.91 12.91 -11.34
N ALA A 258 -15.14 13.37 -10.34
CA ALA A 258 -14.22 12.54 -9.58
C ALA A 258 -14.91 11.38 -8.83
N PRO A 259 -16.10 11.56 -8.22
CA PRO A 259 -16.82 10.46 -7.58
C PRO A 259 -17.28 9.35 -8.54
N SER A 260 -17.31 9.59 -9.85
CA SER A 260 -17.78 8.64 -10.88
C SER A 260 -16.72 8.28 -11.93
N ALA A 261 -15.48 8.71 -11.72
CA ALA A 261 -14.38 8.62 -12.68
C ALA A 261 -14.10 7.18 -13.15
N LEU A 262 -14.35 6.18 -12.30
CA LEU A 262 -14.13 4.76 -12.56
C LEU A 262 -15.45 3.97 -12.77
N SER A 263 -16.59 4.65 -12.89
CA SER A 263 -17.92 4.02 -12.99
C SER A 263 -18.08 3.02 -14.14
N ARG A 264 -17.27 3.15 -15.21
CA ARG A 264 -17.28 2.26 -16.37
C ARG A 264 -16.23 1.14 -16.31
N VAL A 265 -15.37 1.15 -15.28
CA VAL A 265 -14.33 0.15 -15.09
C VAL A 265 -14.94 -1.12 -14.51
N THR A 266 -14.86 -2.21 -15.27
CA THR A 266 -15.39 -3.52 -14.86
C THR A 266 -14.33 -4.39 -14.22
N HIS A 267 -13.05 -4.20 -14.57
CA HIS A 267 -11.96 -4.94 -13.97
C HIS A 267 -10.76 -4.03 -13.72
N ILE A 268 -10.04 -4.33 -12.65
CA ILE A 268 -8.77 -3.72 -12.29
C ILE A 268 -7.76 -4.86 -12.19
N ARG A 269 -6.56 -4.69 -12.74
CA ARG A 269 -5.50 -5.69 -12.67
C ARG A 269 -4.22 -5.06 -12.15
N ILE A 270 -3.70 -5.57 -11.05
CA ILE A 270 -2.36 -5.25 -10.56
C ILE A 270 -1.41 -6.26 -11.20
N ASN A 271 -0.54 -5.80 -12.09
CA ASN A 271 0.50 -6.62 -12.69
C ASN A 271 1.76 -6.56 -11.82
N PHE A 272 2.41 -7.69 -11.65
CA PHE A 272 3.65 -7.81 -10.88
C PHE A 272 4.85 -7.73 -11.84
N PRO A 273 6.00 -7.16 -11.39
CA PRO A 273 7.22 -7.22 -12.17
C PRO A 273 7.63 -8.68 -12.39
N ASN A 274 8.22 -8.99 -13.54
CA ASN A 274 8.65 -10.34 -13.85
C ASN A 274 9.76 -10.73 -12.85
N PRO A 275 9.65 -11.88 -12.17
CA PRO A 275 10.75 -12.36 -11.36
C PRO A 275 11.89 -12.80 -12.29
N ASP A 276 12.75 -11.87 -12.75
CA ASP A 276 13.91 -12.20 -13.58
C ASP A 276 14.73 -13.30 -12.87
N PRO A 277 14.88 -14.49 -13.47
CA PRO A 277 15.68 -15.58 -12.89
C PRO A 277 17.14 -15.19 -12.60
N ARG A 278 17.64 -14.08 -13.17
CA ARG A 278 19.01 -13.55 -13.04
C ARG A 278 19.17 -12.46 -11.97
N SER A 279 18.09 -12.07 -11.29
CA SER A 279 18.15 -11.10 -10.19
C SER A 279 18.97 -11.64 -9.01
N ASN A 280 20.02 -10.89 -8.61
CA ASN A 280 20.92 -11.18 -7.48
C ASN A 280 20.36 -10.74 -6.11
N ALA A 281 19.10 -10.31 -6.01
CA ALA A 281 18.50 -9.99 -4.72
C ALA A 281 18.37 -11.27 -3.87
N PRO A 282 18.66 -11.24 -2.55
CA PRO A 282 18.43 -12.38 -1.67
C PRO A 282 16.96 -12.79 -1.72
N ARG A 283 16.71 -14.01 -2.19
CA ARG A 283 15.35 -14.54 -2.38
C ARG A 283 15.00 -15.44 -1.22
N VAL A 284 13.76 -15.36 -0.72
CA VAL A 284 13.31 -16.18 0.42
C VAL A 284 12.04 -16.95 0.07
N PRO A 285 11.90 -18.23 0.49
CA PRO A 285 10.70 -19.01 0.29
C PRO A 285 9.47 -18.30 0.85
N THR A 286 8.36 -18.40 0.14
CA THR A 286 7.05 -17.92 0.60
C THR A 286 6.71 -18.61 1.91
N VAL A 287 6.60 -17.84 3.00
CA VAL A 287 5.99 -18.37 4.22
C VAL A 287 4.49 -18.39 3.97
N ALA A 288 3.92 -19.58 3.76
CA ALA A 288 2.47 -19.74 3.73
C ALA A 288 1.90 -19.14 5.02
N ALA A 289 1.09 -18.09 4.88
CA ALA A 289 0.44 -17.48 6.03
C ALA A 289 -0.64 -18.43 6.52
N THR A 290 -0.37 -19.17 7.60
CA THR A 290 -1.44 -19.57 8.51
C THR A 290 -2.07 -18.26 9.01
N PRO A 291 -3.39 -18.08 8.96
CA PRO A 291 -4.03 -16.92 9.58
C PRO A 291 -3.78 -16.99 11.09
N SER A 292 -2.65 -16.43 11.53
CA SER A 292 -2.49 -15.99 12.91
C SER A 292 -3.62 -15.01 13.16
N GLN A 293 -4.33 -15.22 14.26
CA GLN A 293 -5.45 -14.40 14.71
C GLN A 293 -5.15 -12.91 14.48
N ALA A 294 -5.64 -12.37 13.37
CA ALA A 294 -5.56 -10.95 13.08
C ALA A 294 -6.54 -10.28 14.05
N GLN A 295 -6.01 -9.89 15.21
CA GLN A 295 -6.74 -9.08 16.15
C GLN A 295 -6.94 -7.71 15.52
N THR A 296 -8.22 -7.35 15.40
CA THR A 296 -8.74 -6.08 14.89
C THR A 296 -7.89 -4.88 15.32
N PRO A 297 -7.45 -4.00 14.39
CA PRO A 297 -6.88 -2.71 14.73
C PRO A 297 -7.96 -1.85 15.38
N GLY A 298 -7.78 -1.51 16.65
CA GLY A 298 -8.63 -0.54 17.35
C GLY A 298 -8.37 0.88 16.85
N ALA A 299 -9.43 1.60 16.50
CA ALA A 299 -9.42 2.98 16.01
C ALA A 299 -8.52 3.93 16.84
N ALA A 300 -7.68 4.69 16.17
CA ALA A 300 -7.08 5.92 16.67
C ALA A 300 -8.02 7.09 16.41
N SER A 301 -8.45 7.74 17.48
CA SER A 301 -8.98 9.10 17.44
C SER A 301 -7.79 10.04 17.24
N ALA A 302 -7.73 10.72 16.10
CA ALA A 302 -6.92 11.94 15.96
C ALA A 302 -7.65 13.07 16.69
N GLN A 303 -6.97 13.67 17.68
CA GLN A 303 -7.20 15.05 18.08
C GLN A 303 -6.32 15.95 17.21
#